data_AF-A0AAW8KWZ2-F1
#
_entry.id   AF-A0AAW8KWZ2-F1
#
_cell.length_a   1.000
_cell.length_b   1.000
_cell.length_c   1.000
_cell.angle_alpha   90.00
_cell.angle_beta   90.00
_cell.angle_gamma   90.00
#
_symmetry.space_group_name_H-M   'P 1'
#
loop_
_entity.id
_entity.type
_entity.pdbx_description
1 polymer ?
#
loop_
_entity_poly.entity_id
_entity_poly.type
_entity_poly.pdbx_seq_one_letter_code
_entity_poly.pdbx_strand_id
1 'polypeptide(L)'
;RHPLTYLLEAADDICYALIDLEDGIVLNMLSYQEVEPIFLNLIADYGQPEELSHPKSTWQQKISALRGRVMKRLVDEVTTAFAKHHYEIITGQLKGNLLQYCSPDIAIGIETAKNLARDKIFEHPQKSGLEIIAHQSLQTILDAFVPLTTPHKSLSFKEQRLMSILNLYGANFSNNHYSNIMQVLDIISKFSDHQAYSLAQELQGNKIGLF
;
A
#
# COMPACT_ATOMS: atom_id res chain seq x y z
N ARG A 1 14.30 -3.86 -16.29
CA ARG A 1 14.08 -3.93 -14.82
C ARG A 1 15.45 -3.88 -14.15
N HIS A 2 15.68 -2.99 -13.19
CA HIS A 2 16.97 -2.94 -12.49
C HIS A 2 17.11 -4.18 -11.59
N PRO A 3 18.26 -4.89 -11.53
CA PRO A 3 18.43 -6.13 -10.76
C PRO A 3 17.91 -6.09 -9.32
N LEU A 4 18.19 -5.02 -8.58
CA LEU A 4 17.76 -4.90 -7.18
C LEU A 4 16.25 -4.78 -6.98
N THR A 5 15.48 -4.48 -8.03
CA THR A 5 14.01 -4.43 -7.92
C THR A 5 13.39 -5.82 -7.69
N TYR A 6 14.11 -6.91 -7.95
CA TYR A 6 13.66 -8.26 -7.56
C TYR A 6 13.65 -8.45 -6.04
N LEU A 7 14.63 -7.86 -5.34
CA LEU A 7 14.64 -7.85 -3.88
C LEU A 7 13.60 -6.89 -3.31
N LEU A 8 13.43 -5.72 -3.93
CA LEU A 8 12.41 -4.75 -3.52
C LEU A 8 11.00 -5.36 -3.60
N GLU A 9 10.64 -5.95 -4.75
CA GLU A 9 9.32 -6.56 -4.93
C GLU A 9 9.12 -7.75 -4.00
N ALA A 10 10.14 -8.60 -3.79
CA ALA A 10 10.04 -9.69 -2.84
C ALA A 10 9.84 -9.21 -1.40
N ALA A 11 10.57 -8.16 -0.98
CA ALA A 11 10.40 -7.58 0.35
C ALA A 11 9.00 -6.97 0.53
N ASP A 12 8.49 -6.28 -0.50
CA ASP A 12 7.15 -5.71 -0.51
C ASP A 12 6.06 -6.79 -0.36
N ASP A 13 6.16 -7.85 -1.17
CA ASP A 13 5.23 -8.99 -1.12
C ASP A 13 5.24 -9.70 0.25
N ILE A 14 6.41 -9.85 0.87
CA ILE A 14 6.56 -10.46 2.20
C ILE A 14 5.94 -9.57 3.27
N CYS A 15 6.22 -8.27 3.25
CA CYS A 15 5.68 -7.33 4.23
C CYS A 15 4.16 -7.28 4.16
N TYR A 16 3.57 -7.10 2.98
CA TYR A 16 2.11 -7.10 2.83
C TYR A 16 1.47 -8.44 3.21
N ALA A 17 2.13 -9.57 2.97
CA ALA A 17 1.58 -10.87 3.35
C ALA A 17 1.56 -11.10 4.87
N LEU A 18 2.55 -10.62 5.60
CA LEU A 18 2.68 -10.91 7.04
C LEU A 18 2.13 -9.79 7.92
N ILE A 19 2.47 -8.54 7.61
CA ILE A 19 2.15 -7.38 8.45
C ILE A 19 0.66 -7.05 8.37
N ASP A 20 0.05 -7.09 7.16
CA ASP A 20 -1.38 -6.80 7.02
C ASP A 20 -2.23 -7.81 7.82
N LEU A 21 -1.80 -9.08 7.92
CA LEU A 21 -2.50 -10.07 8.74
C LEU A 21 -2.35 -9.80 10.24
N GLU A 22 -1.17 -9.39 10.70
CA GLU A 22 -0.94 -8.99 12.09
C GLU A 22 -1.79 -7.76 12.45
N ASP A 23 -1.79 -6.74 11.61
CA ASP A 23 -2.61 -5.53 11.75
C ASP A 23 -4.10 -5.86 11.69
N GLY A 24 -4.49 -6.81 10.84
CA GLY A 24 -5.86 -7.33 10.78
C GLY A 24 -6.34 -7.92 12.12
N ILE A 25 -5.45 -8.58 12.88
CA ILE A 25 -5.77 -9.05 14.23
C ILE A 25 -5.91 -7.86 15.19
N VAL A 26 -4.99 -6.90 15.15
CA VAL A 26 -5.03 -5.70 16.01
C VAL A 26 -6.32 -4.89 15.80
N LEU A 27 -6.77 -4.79 14.55
CA LEU A 27 -8.00 -4.08 14.17
C LEU A 27 -9.28 -4.92 14.37
N ASN A 28 -9.17 -6.12 14.95
CA ASN A 28 -10.27 -7.08 15.14
C ASN A 28 -10.99 -7.48 13.83
N MET A 29 -10.29 -7.40 12.69
CA MET A 29 -10.79 -7.88 11.39
C MET A 29 -10.49 -9.37 11.19
N LEU A 30 -9.46 -9.88 11.88
CA LEU A 30 -9.04 -11.28 11.88
C LEU A 30 -8.87 -11.79 13.31
N SER A 31 -9.02 -13.09 13.49
CA SER A 31 -8.62 -13.78 14.72
C SER A 31 -7.22 -14.39 14.58
N TYR A 32 -6.54 -14.56 15.71
CA TYR A 32 -5.25 -15.24 15.75
C TYR A 32 -5.33 -16.66 15.14
N GLN A 33 -6.43 -17.37 15.39
CA GLN A 33 -6.66 -18.74 14.91
C GLN A 33 -6.79 -18.83 13.38
N GLU A 34 -7.20 -17.76 12.71
CA GLU A 34 -7.23 -17.69 11.24
C GLU A 34 -5.81 -17.50 10.66
N VAL A 35 -4.94 -16.77 11.37
CA VAL A 35 -3.62 -16.36 10.87
C VAL A 35 -2.52 -17.38 11.22
N GLU A 36 -2.56 -17.98 12.41
CA GLU A 36 -1.55 -18.92 12.89
C GLU A 36 -1.25 -20.06 11.89
N PRO A 37 -2.25 -20.75 11.28
CA PRO A 37 -1.98 -21.83 10.34
C PRO A 37 -1.19 -21.38 9.11
N ILE A 38 -1.43 -20.15 8.63
CA ILE A 38 -0.73 -19.58 7.48
C ILE A 38 0.75 -19.37 7.82
N PHE A 39 1.03 -18.80 9.00
CA PHE A 39 2.39 -18.58 9.46
C PHE A 39 3.11 -19.91 9.72
N LEU A 40 2.44 -20.90 10.30
CA LEU A 40 3.01 -22.24 10.50
C LEU A 40 3.37 -22.91 9.18
N ASN A 41 2.50 -22.82 8.17
CA ASN A 41 2.80 -23.33 6.82
C ASN A 41 4.01 -22.60 6.21
N LEU A 42 4.10 -21.29 6.39
CA LEU A 42 5.24 -20.50 5.94
C LEU A 42 6.53 -20.77 6.72
N ILE A 43 6.48 -21.24 7.96
CA ILE A 43 7.68 -21.69 8.69
C ILE A 43 8.16 -23.05 8.16
N ALA A 44 7.23 -23.95 7.84
CA ALA A 44 7.51 -25.35 7.49
C ALA A 44 8.52 -25.96 8.48
N ASP A 45 9.65 -26.48 7.98
CA ASP A 45 10.66 -27.17 8.77
C ASP A 45 11.68 -26.24 9.45
N TYR A 46 11.51 -24.92 9.36
CA TYR A 46 12.44 -23.93 9.93
C TYR A 46 12.34 -23.82 11.47
N GLY A 47 11.44 -24.61 12.08
CA GLY A 47 11.30 -24.77 13.52
C GLY A 47 10.29 -23.81 14.13
N GLN A 48 9.34 -24.36 14.88
CA GLN A 48 8.31 -23.59 15.56
C GLN A 48 8.90 -22.80 16.74
N PRO A 49 8.44 -21.55 16.97
CA PRO A 49 8.83 -20.77 18.14
C PRO A 49 8.33 -21.40 19.44
N GLU A 50 9.15 -21.35 20.50
CA GLU A 50 8.83 -21.91 21.82
C GLU A 50 7.59 -21.25 22.45
N GLU A 51 7.35 -19.98 22.09
CA GLU A 51 6.22 -19.17 22.56
C GLU A 51 4.86 -19.82 22.29
N LEU A 52 4.75 -20.65 21.24
CA LEU A 52 3.53 -21.39 20.90
C LEU A 52 3.18 -22.43 21.97
N SER A 53 4.21 -23.09 22.53
CA SER A 53 4.07 -24.16 23.51
C SER A 53 3.86 -23.64 24.94
N HIS A 54 4.16 -22.37 25.18
CA HIS A 54 4.09 -21.79 26.52
C HIS A 54 2.65 -21.33 26.86
N PRO A 55 1.98 -21.89 27.89
CA PRO A 55 0.55 -21.65 28.15
C PRO A 55 0.19 -20.20 28.49
N LYS A 56 1.16 -19.44 29.02
CA LYS A 56 0.97 -18.04 29.42
C LYS A 56 1.25 -17.04 28.31
N SER A 57 1.69 -17.49 27.13
CA SER A 57 2.00 -16.58 26.02
C SER A 57 0.73 -15.96 25.47
N THR A 58 0.73 -14.63 25.34
CA THR A 58 -0.37 -13.92 24.68
C THR A 58 -0.34 -14.15 23.17
N TRP A 59 -1.46 -13.90 22.49
CA TRP A 59 -1.49 -13.99 21.02
C TRP A 59 -0.48 -13.03 20.38
N GLN A 60 -0.24 -11.85 20.97
CA GLN A 60 0.74 -10.89 20.48
C GLN A 60 2.17 -11.45 20.54
N GLN A 61 2.51 -12.15 21.64
CA GLN A 61 3.82 -12.78 21.77
C GLN A 61 3.97 -13.91 20.75
N LYS A 62 2.93 -14.73 20.58
CA LYS A 62 2.94 -15.83 19.62
C LYS A 62 3.05 -15.35 18.17
N ILE A 63 2.25 -14.37 17.75
CA ILE A 63 2.29 -13.85 16.37
C ILE A 63 3.62 -13.14 16.08
N SER A 64 4.17 -12.39 17.04
CA SER A 64 5.48 -11.75 16.88
C SER A 64 6.60 -12.77 16.72
N ALA A 65 6.57 -13.86 17.50
CA ALA A 65 7.53 -14.96 17.39
C ALA A 65 7.39 -15.71 16.06
N LEU A 66 6.16 -16.03 15.65
CA LEU A 66 5.85 -16.61 14.34
C LEU A 66 6.39 -15.73 13.20
N ARG A 67 6.08 -14.43 13.21
CA ARG A 67 6.56 -13.46 12.23
C ARG A 67 8.08 -13.45 12.13
N GLY A 68 8.78 -13.43 13.26
CA GLY A 68 10.25 -13.46 13.26
C GLY A 68 10.81 -14.72 12.59
N ARG A 69 10.19 -15.89 12.83
CA ARG A 69 10.59 -17.16 12.23
C ARG A 69 10.29 -17.21 10.73
N VAL A 70 9.09 -16.80 10.33
CA VAL A 70 8.68 -16.72 8.91
C VAL A 70 9.60 -15.76 8.16
N MET A 71 9.81 -14.55 8.67
CA MET A 71 10.65 -13.53 8.03
C MET A 71 12.07 -14.04 7.82
N LYS A 72 12.65 -14.72 8.82
CA LYS A 72 13.98 -15.31 8.70
C LYS A 72 14.07 -16.31 7.54
N ARG A 73 13.12 -17.25 7.48
CA ARG A 73 13.07 -18.24 6.39
C ARG A 73 12.92 -17.57 5.02
N LEU A 74 11.99 -16.63 4.91
CA LEU A 74 11.70 -15.95 3.64
C LEU A 74 12.90 -15.15 3.13
N VAL A 75 13.62 -14.45 4.02
CA VAL A 75 14.84 -13.73 3.66
C VAL A 75 15.93 -14.70 3.15
N ASP A 76 16.15 -15.82 3.84
CA ASP A 76 17.14 -16.82 3.42
C ASP A 76 16.80 -17.42 2.04
N GLU A 77 15.54 -17.75 1.81
CA GLU A 77 15.06 -18.33 0.55
C GLU A 77 15.14 -17.32 -0.61
N VAL A 78 14.70 -16.07 -0.38
CA VAL A 78 14.76 -15.00 -1.38
C VAL A 78 16.20 -14.65 -1.74
N THR A 79 17.09 -14.55 -0.76
CA THR A 79 18.51 -14.26 -1.02
C THR A 79 19.21 -15.42 -1.73
N THR A 80 18.87 -16.65 -1.38
CA THR A 80 19.35 -17.86 -2.08
C THR A 80 18.85 -17.89 -3.53
N ALA A 81 17.57 -17.65 -3.77
CA ALA A 81 16.99 -17.58 -5.11
C ALA A 81 17.65 -16.46 -5.95
N PHE A 82 17.85 -15.28 -5.36
CA PHE A 82 18.52 -14.15 -6.03
C PHE A 82 19.94 -14.49 -6.45
N ALA A 83 20.72 -15.12 -5.55
CA ALA A 83 22.09 -15.52 -5.84
C ALA A 83 22.14 -16.63 -6.90
N LYS A 84 21.26 -17.63 -6.80
CA LYS A 84 21.16 -18.75 -7.75
C LYS A 84 20.80 -18.28 -9.17
N HIS A 85 19.89 -17.32 -9.28
CA HIS A 85 19.40 -16.80 -10.56
C HIS A 85 20.12 -15.51 -11.01
N HIS A 86 21.29 -15.21 -10.43
CA HIS A 86 22.02 -13.97 -10.67
C HIS A 86 22.23 -13.65 -12.16
N TYR A 87 22.66 -14.64 -12.96
CA TYR A 87 22.91 -14.43 -14.39
C TYR A 87 21.65 -14.02 -15.16
N GLU A 88 20.53 -14.68 -14.91
CA GLU A 88 19.23 -14.38 -15.54
C GLU A 88 18.73 -12.98 -15.12
N ILE A 89 18.99 -12.57 -13.88
CA ILE A 89 18.63 -11.26 -13.37
C ILE A 89 19.45 -10.15 -14.04
N ILE A 90 20.79 -10.27 -14.10
CA ILE A 90 21.64 -9.23 -14.67
C ILE A 90 21.49 -9.11 -16.19
N THR A 91 21.12 -10.20 -16.87
CA THR A 91 20.83 -10.20 -18.31
C THR A 91 19.39 -9.80 -18.64
N GLY A 92 18.54 -9.58 -17.62
CA GLY A 92 17.13 -9.22 -17.79
C GLY A 92 16.25 -10.35 -18.35
N GLN A 93 16.69 -11.59 -18.21
CA GLN A 93 16.02 -12.79 -18.72
C GLN A 93 15.10 -13.47 -17.70
N LEU A 94 15.28 -13.18 -16.40
CA LEU A 94 14.42 -13.73 -15.35
C LEU A 94 12.97 -13.24 -15.51
N LYS A 95 12.02 -14.17 -15.66
CA LYS A 95 10.60 -13.86 -15.88
C LYS A 95 9.84 -13.90 -14.56
N GLY A 96 8.87 -13.00 -14.39
CA GLY A 96 8.03 -12.98 -13.19
C GLY A 96 8.72 -12.36 -11.97
N ASN A 97 8.33 -12.81 -10.78
CA ASN A 97 8.84 -12.31 -9.50
C ASN A 97 9.79 -13.31 -8.85
N LEU A 98 10.57 -12.84 -7.87
CA LEU A 98 11.60 -13.67 -7.24
C LEU A 98 11.03 -14.78 -6.35
N LEU A 99 9.85 -14.58 -5.75
CA LEU A 99 9.19 -15.57 -4.90
C LEU A 99 8.78 -16.83 -5.67
N GLN A 100 8.52 -16.73 -6.98
CA GLN A 100 8.26 -17.88 -7.86
C GLN A 100 9.46 -18.81 -8.03
N TYR A 101 10.66 -18.35 -7.68
CA TYR A 101 11.91 -19.12 -7.73
C TYR A 101 12.36 -19.63 -6.35
N CYS A 102 11.59 -19.34 -5.30
CA CYS A 102 11.75 -19.92 -3.97
C CYS A 102 11.06 -21.30 -3.86
N SER A 103 11.15 -21.93 -2.69
CA SER A 103 10.41 -23.16 -2.40
C SER A 103 8.90 -23.00 -2.69
N PRO A 104 8.22 -23.99 -3.31
CA PRO A 104 6.82 -23.83 -3.75
C PRO A 104 5.82 -23.47 -2.65
N ASP A 105 6.08 -23.94 -1.43
CA ASP A 105 5.24 -23.67 -0.27
C ASP A 105 5.29 -22.20 0.17
N ILE A 106 6.38 -21.48 -0.12
CA ILE A 106 6.46 -20.03 0.11
C ILE A 106 5.49 -19.29 -0.80
N ALA A 107 5.51 -19.57 -2.10
CA ALA A 107 4.61 -18.91 -3.04
C ALA A 107 3.14 -19.18 -2.69
N ILE A 108 2.81 -20.44 -2.34
CA ILE A 108 1.47 -20.83 -1.89
C ILE A 108 1.10 -20.13 -0.58
N GLY A 109 1.99 -20.09 0.40
CA GLY A 109 1.73 -19.48 1.70
C GLY A 109 1.55 -17.96 1.62
N ILE A 110 2.37 -17.27 0.82
CA ILE A 110 2.23 -15.83 0.56
C ILE A 110 0.92 -15.53 -0.16
N GLU A 111 0.56 -16.32 -1.16
CA GLU A 111 -0.72 -16.14 -1.88
C GLU A 111 -1.91 -16.42 -0.97
N THR A 112 -1.83 -17.42 -0.09
CA THR A 112 -2.86 -17.72 0.92
C THR A 112 -3.02 -16.55 1.89
N ALA A 113 -1.92 -15.96 2.35
CA ALA A 113 -1.93 -14.80 3.23
C ALA A 113 -2.58 -13.58 2.55
N LYS A 114 -2.19 -13.29 1.31
CA LYS A 114 -2.76 -12.19 0.51
C LYS A 114 -4.26 -12.38 0.24
N ASN A 115 -4.70 -13.60 -0.02
CA ASN A 115 -6.12 -13.88 -0.24
C ASN A 115 -6.93 -13.73 1.06
N LEU A 116 -6.40 -14.17 2.21
CA LEU A 116 -7.06 -13.90 3.50
C LEU A 116 -7.18 -12.40 3.77
N ALA A 117 -6.11 -11.64 3.54
CA ALA A 117 -6.13 -10.18 3.68
C ALA A 117 -7.16 -9.55 2.73
N ARG A 118 -7.24 -10.03 1.48
CA ARG A 118 -8.26 -9.55 0.52
C ARG A 118 -9.67 -9.78 0.99
N ASP A 119 -9.98 -11.02 1.37
CA ASP A 119 -11.35 -11.42 1.67
C ASP A 119 -11.86 -10.85 3.00
N LYS A 120 -10.96 -10.54 3.95
CA LYS A 120 -11.33 -10.16 5.32
C LYS A 120 -10.97 -8.73 5.70
N ILE A 121 -9.89 -8.17 5.14
CA ILE A 121 -9.41 -6.83 5.45
C ILE A 121 -9.84 -5.84 4.37
N PHE A 122 -9.57 -6.12 3.09
CA PHE A 122 -9.94 -5.20 1.99
C PHE A 122 -11.45 -5.05 1.84
N GLU A 123 -12.20 -6.15 1.98
CA GLU A 123 -13.67 -6.15 1.94
C GLU A 123 -14.34 -5.73 3.27
N HIS A 124 -13.57 -5.31 4.29
CA HIS A 124 -14.15 -4.95 5.58
C HIS A 124 -14.94 -3.63 5.48
N PRO A 125 -16.19 -3.53 6.02
CA PRO A 125 -17.06 -2.38 5.82
C PRO A 125 -16.46 -1.02 6.22
N GLN A 126 -15.64 -1.00 7.28
CA GLN A 126 -14.94 0.22 7.70
C GLN A 126 -13.95 0.71 6.64
N LYS A 127 -13.27 -0.22 5.96
CA LYS A 127 -12.31 0.10 4.90
C LYS A 127 -13.01 0.55 3.63
N SER A 128 -14.07 -0.14 3.23
CA SER A 128 -14.90 0.28 2.08
C SER A 128 -15.47 1.69 2.27
N GLY A 129 -15.92 2.02 3.48
CA GLY A 129 -16.39 3.37 3.81
C GLY A 129 -15.31 4.44 3.62
N LEU A 130 -14.09 4.17 4.08
CA LEU A 130 -12.94 5.08 3.89
C LEU A 130 -12.55 5.22 2.42
N GLU A 131 -12.59 4.14 1.63
CA GLU A 131 -12.28 4.17 0.20
C GLU A 131 -13.30 5.01 -0.59
N ILE A 132 -14.60 4.90 -0.26
CA ILE A 132 -15.65 5.74 -0.86
C ILE A 132 -15.39 7.22 -0.55
N ILE A 133 -15.05 7.54 0.69
CA ILE A 133 -14.72 8.92 1.10
C ILE A 133 -13.49 9.41 0.33
N ALA A 134 -12.42 8.61 0.28
CA ALA A 134 -11.19 8.96 -0.44
C ALA A 134 -11.46 9.20 -1.94
N HIS A 135 -12.25 8.34 -2.57
CA HIS A 135 -12.64 8.47 -3.97
C HIS A 135 -13.42 9.77 -4.22
N GLN A 136 -14.44 10.06 -3.39
CA GLN A 136 -15.21 11.29 -3.49
C GLN A 136 -14.35 12.53 -3.24
N SER A 137 -13.40 12.47 -2.29
CA SER A 137 -12.46 13.55 -2.02
C SER A 137 -11.57 13.83 -3.23
N LEU A 138 -10.94 12.79 -3.81
CA LEU A 138 -10.11 12.93 -5.00
C LEU A 138 -10.91 13.47 -6.20
N GLN A 139 -12.11 12.95 -6.44
CA GLN A 139 -12.99 13.44 -7.49
C GLN A 139 -13.30 14.92 -7.32
N THR A 140 -13.70 15.34 -6.11
CA THR A 140 -14.02 16.74 -5.80
C THR A 140 -12.84 17.68 -6.08
N ILE A 141 -11.64 17.26 -5.68
CA ILE A 141 -10.41 18.04 -5.89
C ILE A 141 -10.09 18.12 -7.39
N LEU A 142 -10.11 16.98 -8.10
CA LEU A 142 -9.80 16.93 -9.53
C LEU A 142 -10.80 17.73 -10.36
N ASP A 143 -12.10 17.61 -10.09
CA ASP A 143 -13.15 18.37 -10.76
C ASP A 143 -13.03 19.88 -10.53
N ALA A 144 -12.46 20.30 -9.39
CA ALA A 144 -12.21 21.71 -9.11
C ALA A 144 -10.97 22.25 -9.83
N PHE A 145 -9.88 21.50 -9.89
CA PHE A 145 -8.57 22.01 -10.33
C PHE A 145 -8.19 21.64 -11.76
N VAL A 146 -8.53 20.44 -12.25
CA VAL A 146 -8.19 20.00 -13.61
C VAL A 146 -8.78 20.95 -14.68
N PRO A 147 -10.02 21.46 -14.58
CA PRO A 147 -10.55 22.41 -15.56
C PRO A 147 -9.80 23.76 -15.62
N LEU A 148 -8.97 24.08 -14.63
CA LEU A 148 -8.15 25.31 -14.63
C LEU A 148 -6.90 25.18 -15.52
N THR A 149 -6.54 23.96 -15.89
CA THR A 149 -5.32 23.65 -16.66
C THR A 149 -5.46 23.99 -18.15
N THR A 150 -6.66 24.32 -18.62
CA THR A 150 -6.93 24.68 -20.02
C THR A 150 -6.23 26.00 -20.38
N PRO A 151 -5.33 26.00 -21.37
CA PRO A 151 -4.63 27.21 -21.82
C PRO A 151 -5.60 28.31 -22.25
N HIS A 152 -5.24 29.57 -21.99
CA HIS A 152 -6.01 30.76 -22.37
C HIS A 152 -7.47 30.80 -21.85
N LYS A 153 -7.79 30.00 -20.83
CA LYS A 153 -9.11 30.01 -20.20
C LYS A 153 -9.35 31.33 -19.46
N SER A 154 -10.47 31.97 -19.74
CA SER A 154 -10.97 33.07 -18.89
C SER A 154 -11.54 32.50 -17.61
N LEU A 155 -10.95 32.86 -16.47
CA LEU A 155 -11.36 32.34 -15.16
C LEU A 155 -12.49 33.17 -14.57
N SER A 156 -13.56 32.50 -14.13
CA SER A 156 -14.58 33.09 -13.26
C SER A 156 -14.02 33.49 -11.89
N PHE A 157 -14.77 34.28 -11.12
CA PHE A 157 -14.35 34.68 -9.77
C PHE A 157 -14.01 33.48 -8.86
N LYS A 158 -14.83 32.41 -8.91
CA LYS A 158 -14.57 31.16 -8.16
C LYS A 158 -13.26 30.52 -8.62
N GLU A 159 -13.08 30.38 -9.93
CA GLU A 159 -11.89 29.74 -10.51
C GLU A 159 -10.61 30.54 -10.26
N GLN A 160 -10.68 31.87 -10.16
CA GLN A 160 -9.53 32.70 -9.75
C GLN A 160 -9.08 32.37 -8.33
N ARG A 161 -10.02 32.14 -7.39
CA ARG A 161 -9.69 31.72 -6.01
C ARG A 161 -9.07 30.32 -5.98
N LEU A 162 -9.59 29.40 -6.79
CA LEU A 162 -9.00 28.06 -6.93
C LEU A 162 -7.60 28.13 -7.54
N MET A 163 -7.39 28.98 -8.56
CA MET A 163 -6.07 29.20 -9.14
C MET A 163 -5.09 29.78 -8.12
N SER A 164 -5.53 30.69 -7.24
CA SER A 164 -4.69 31.19 -6.14
C SER A 164 -4.22 30.06 -5.22
N ILE A 165 -5.07 29.06 -4.94
CA ILE A 165 -4.67 27.89 -4.15
C ILE A 165 -3.57 27.11 -4.87
N LEU A 166 -3.73 26.81 -6.16
CA LEU A 166 -2.69 26.11 -6.95
C LEU A 166 -1.37 26.89 -7.00
N ASN A 167 -1.43 28.20 -7.17
CA ASN A 167 -0.25 29.06 -7.19
C ASN A 167 0.50 29.05 -5.85
N LEU A 168 -0.20 28.95 -4.71
CA LEU A 168 0.42 28.78 -3.39
C LEU A 168 1.23 27.48 -3.29
N TYR A 169 0.78 26.43 -3.98
CA TYR A 169 1.52 25.17 -4.12
C TYR A 169 2.55 25.16 -5.27
N GLY A 170 2.78 26.32 -5.90
CA GLY A 170 3.83 26.51 -6.90
C GLY A 170 3.44 26.14 -8.33
N ALA A 171 2.14 26.05 -8.64
CA ALA A 171 1.70 25.85 -10.02
C ALA A 171 2.15 27.01 -10.93
N ASN A 172 2.70 26.68 -12.09
CA ASN A 172 3.07 27.65 -13.13
C ASN A 172 2.59 27.13 -14.48
N PHE A 173 1.35 27.46 -14.83
CA PHE A 173 0.72 26.96 -16.04
C PHE A 173 1.30 27.61 -17.30
N SER A 174 1.54 26.74 -18.27
CA SER A 174 2.05 27.08 -19.59
C SER A 174 0.93 26.96 -20.64
N ASN A 175 1.28 27.13 -21.91
CA ASN A 175 0.35 26.88 -23.01
C ASN A 175 0.14 25.37 -23.30
N ASN A 176 0.86 24.47 -22.60
CA ASN A 176 0.71 23.03 -22.76
C ASN A 176 -0.26 22.46 -21.71
N HIS A 177 -1.45 22.08 -22.16
CA HIS A 177 -2.50 21.52 -21.30
C HIS A 177 -2.05 20.26 -20.54
N TYR A 178 -1.35 19.35 -21.21
CA TYR A 178 -0.84 18.12 -20.58
C TYR A 178 0.12 18.43 -19.44
N SER A 179 1.08 19.35 -19.67
CA SER A 179 2.03 19.76 -18.63
C SER A 179 1.33 20.43 -17.45
N ASN A 180 0.26 21.18 -17.71
CA ASN A 180 -0.53 21.81 -16.64
C ASN A 180 -1.31 20.77 -15.81
N ILE A 181 -1.89 19.75 -16.46
CA ILE A 181 -2.50 18.62 -15.76
C ILE A 181 -1.47 17.90 -14.88
N MET A 182 -0.28 17.61 -15.41
CA MET A 182 0.78 16.96 -14.64
C MET A 182 1.17 17.77 -13.42
N GLN A 183 1.31 19.11 -13.54
CA GLN A 183 1.56 19.96 -12.38
C GLN A 183 0.44 19.89 -11.33
N VAL A 184 -0.83 19.83 -11.73
CA VAL A 184 -1.94 19.66 -10.79
C VAL A 184 -1.87 18.30 -10.09
N LEU A 185 -1.58 17.23 -10.83
CA LEU A 185 -1.42 15.89 -10.25
C LEU A 185 -0.22 15.82 -9.30
N ASP A 186 0.89 16.46 -9.63
CA ASP A 186 2.08 16.58 -8.75
C ASP A 186 1.76 17.33 -7.46
N ILE A 187 0.87 18.32 -7.50
CA ILE A 187 0.42 19.04 -6.31
C ILE A 187 -0.51 18.16 -5.47
N ILE A 188 -1.53 17.54 -6.09
CA ILE A 188 -2.54 16.74 -5.39
C ILE A 188 -1.91 15.49 -4.76
N SER A 189 -1.00 14.81 -5.45
CA SER A 189 -0.30 13.62 -4.95
C SER A 189 0.63 13.88 -3.77
N LYS A 190 0.99 15.14 -3.50
CA LYS A 190 1.76 15.53 -2.30
C LYS A 190 0.89 15.68 -1.06
N PHE A 191 -0.43 15.73 -1.20
CA PHE A 191 -1.31 15.86 -0.05
C PHE A 191 -1.34 14.56 0.75
N SER A 192 -1.26 14.68 2.07
CA SER A 192 -1.67 13.59 2.96
C SER A 192 -3.17 13.39 2.89
N ASP A 193 -3.65 12.23 3.33
CA ASP A 193 -5.08 11.89 3.38
C ASP A 193 -5.90 12.96 4.10
N HIS A 194 -5.39 13.48 5.23
CA HIS A 194 -6.04 14.55 5.98
C HIS A 194 -6.10 15.88 5.21
N GLN A 195 -5.04 16.23 4.48
CA GLN A 195 -5.01 17.45 3.66
C GLN A 195 -5.98 17.34 2.48
N ALA A 196 -5.97 16.22 1.78
CA ALA A 196 -6.89 15.96 0.67
C ALA A 196 -8.34 15.96 1.14
N TYR A 197 -8.65 15.24 2.23
CA TYR A 197 -9.98 15.22 2.80
C TYR A 197 -10.45 16.62 3.23
N SER A 198 -9.61 17.36 3.96
CA SER A 198 -9.93 18.73 4.42
C SER A 198 -10.22 19.67 3.24
N LEU A 199 -9.36 19.66 2.22
CA LEU A 199 -9.56 20.47 1.01
C LEU A 199 -10.84 20.09 0.28
N ALA A 200 -11.16 18.80 0.15
CA ALA A 200 -12.41 18.36 -0.45
C ALA A 200 -13.64 18.86 0.34
N GLN A 201 -13.60 18.81 1.67
CA GLN A 201 -14.68 19.36 2.50
C GLN A 201 -14.83 20.87 2.34
N GLU A 202 -13.72 21.62 2.29
CA GLU A 202 -13.75 23.06 2.03
C GLU A 202 -14.34 23.40 0.65
N LEU A 203 -13.97 22.64 -0.39
CA LEU A 203 -14.50 22.81 -1.74
C LEU A 203 -16.01 22.51 -1.84
N GLN A 204 -16.52 21.61 -1.00
CA GLN A 204 -17.95 21.30 -0.88
C GLN A 204 -18.70 22.27 0.04
N GLY A 205 -18.00 23.18 0.74
CA GLY A 205 -18.62 24.12 1.68
C GLY A 205 -18.88 23.55 3.08
N ASN A 206 -18.35 22.36 3.39
CA ASN A 206 -18.56 21.63 4.64
C ASN A 206 -17.51 21.96 5.71
N LYS A 207 -16.96 23.18 5.73
CA LYS A 207 -15.90 23.53 6.67
C LYS A 207 -16.40 23.43 8.11
N ILE A 208 -15.90 22.43 8.85
CA ILE A 208 -16.13 22.28 10.29
C ILE A 208 -15.29 23.36 10.98
N GLY A 209 -15.87 24.55 11.11
CA GLY A 209 -15.19 25.75 11.57
C GLY A 209 -15.61 26.98 10.77
N LEU A 210 -16.90 27.28 10.79
CA LEU A 210 -17.38 28.65 10.65
C LEU A 210 -17.67 29.12 12.07
N PHE A 211 -16.83 30.05 12.55
CA PHE A 211 -16.64 30.56 13.91
C PHE A 211 -15.64 29.78 14.78
#